data_AF-A0A842R246-F1
#
_entry.id   AF-A0A842R246-F1
#
_cell.length_a   1.000
_cell.length_b   1.000
_cell.length_c   1.000
_cell.angle_alpha   90.00
_cell.angle_beta   90.00
_cell.angle_gamma   90.00
#
_symmetry.space_group_name_H-M   'P 1'
#
loop_
_entity.id
_entity.type
_entity.pdbx_description
1 polymer ?
#
loop_
_entity_poly.entity_id
_entity_poly.type
_entity_poly.pdbx_seq_one_letter_code
_entity_poly.pdbx_strand_id
1 'polypeptide(L)'
;MIYQFLIIDADSGILIFEKDFKLLKKSRASQSNLRAGVIAEFFNAINTFIDEIQNAMRKGRDVSNMNRTLLAENSTISLVFQPEARVLITCISDPDDDVEIIIAICRKIGDRFWKRHKDTLQNFRITMEKKPFTAFMPDVELLLRDGKIAEIFPQLQINKKTLQRITLMGVISDEEYNVSKLIDGKTSPFLIAKKLKKTKQEVMSVLDKLESLDIIKPLQIPRF
;
A
#
# COMPACT_ATOMS: atom_id res chain seq x y z
N MET A 1 -6.16 -3.29 -1.17
CA MET A 1 -5.62 -4.31 -0.26
C MET A 1 -4.14 -4.58 -0.50
N ILE A 2 -3.36 -4.70 0.57
CA ILE A 2 -2.00 -5.26 0.58
C ILE A 2 -2.08 -6.78 0.39
N TYR A 3 -1.37 -7.29 -0.61
CA TYR A 3 -1.31 -8.70 -0.96
C TYR A 3 -0.22 -9.45 -0.21
N GLN A 4 0.98 -8.87 -0.22
CA GLN A 4 2.19 -9.47 0.32
C GLN A 4 3.03 -8.39 1.01
N PHE A 5 3.66 -8.77 2.12
CA PHE A 5 4.54 -7.93 2.91
C PHE A 5 5.82 -8.70 3.23
N LEU A 6 6.99 -8.09 3.01
CA LEU A 6 8.29 -8.68 3.31
C LEU A 6 9.15 -7.73 4.16
N ILE A 7 10.01 -8.33 4.98
CA ILE A 7 11.15 -7.66 5.62
C ILE A 7 12.42 -8.35 5.14
N ILE A 8 13.33 -7.57 4.57
CA ILE A 8 14.56 -8.05 3.95
C ILE A 8 15.72 -7.35 4.62
N ASP A 9 16.78 -8.10 4.96
CA ASP A 9 18.02 -7.49 5.45
C ASP A 9 18.71 -6.77 4.29
N ALA A 10 18.91 -5.45 4.41
CA ALA A 10 19.46 -4.65 3.31
C ALA A 10 20.97 -4.86 3.13
N ASP A 11 21.66 -5.44 4.11
CA ASP A 11 23.09 -5.75 4.05
C ASP A 11 23.37 -7.01 3.21
N SER A 12 22.55 -8.04 3.39
CA SER A 12 22.72 -9.33 2.71
C SER A 12 21.72 -9.58 1.57
N GLY A 13 20.64 -8.81 1.48
CA GLY A 13 19.52 -9.08 0.58
C GLY A 13 18.67 -10.28 0.97
N ILE A 14 18.87 -10.83 2.18
CA ILE A 14 18.20 -12.06 2.61
C ILE A 14 16.86 -11.72 3.25
N LEU A 15 15.81 -12.41 2.78
CA LEU A 15 14.48 -12.35 3.36
C LEU A 15 14.51 -12.78 4.83
N ILE A 16 14.10 -11.89 5.74
CA ILE A 16 13.96 -12.17 7.17
C ILE A 16 12.58 -12.75 7.45
N PHE A 17 11.55 -12.11 6.90
CA PHE A 17 10.17 -12.34 7.24
C PHE A 17 9.27 -12.08 6.04
N GLU A 18 8.27 -12.92 5.83
CA GLU A 18 7.25 -12.75 4.80
C GLU A 18 5.85 -13.01 5.35
N LYS A 19 4.88 -12.29 4.80
CA LYS A 19 3.46 -12.49 5.08
C LYS A 19 2.63 -12.26 3.83
N ASP A 20 1.86 -13.28 3.47
CA ASP A 20 0.80 -13.18 2.48
C ASP A 20 -0.55 -12.93 3.18
N PHE A 21 -1.23 -11.85 2.81
CA PHE A 21 -2.58 -11.54 3.29
C PHE A 21 -3.66 -12.09 2.36
N LYS A 22 -3.36 -12.09 1.06
CA LYS A 22 -4.26 -12.64 0.05
C LYS A 22 -3.45 -13.08 -1.14
N LEU A 23 -3.82 -14.23 -1.69
CA LEU A 23 -3.33 -14.64 -2.99
C LEU A 23 -3.68 -13.53 -4.00
N LEU A 24 -2.66 -12.94 -4.62
CA LEU A 24 -2.79 -12.19 -5.87
C LEU A 24 -3.71 -13.02 -6.78
N LYS A 25 -4.92 -12.52 -7.03
CA LYS A 25 -6.07 -13.32 -7.51
C LYS A 25 -5.62 -14.26 -8.63
N LYS A 26 -5.82 -15.58 -8.44
CA LYS A 26 -5.79 -16.53 -9.55
C LYS A 26 -6.89 -16.13 -10.53
N SER A 27 -6.51 -15.69 -11.71
CA SER A 27 -7.43 -15.48 -12.82
C SER A 27 -6.83 -16.14 -14.07
N ARG A 28 -7.72 -16.53 -14.97
CA ARG A 28 -7.60 -17.50 -16.10
C ARG A 28 -6.23 -17.50 -16.81
N ALA A 29 -5.92 -18.61 -17.47
CA ALA A 29 -4.64 -18.96 -18.12
C ALA A 29 -3.92 -17.87 -18.95
N SER A 30 -4.58 -16.78 -19.35
CA SER A 30 -3.96 -15.60 -19.99
C SER A 30 -3.33 -14.59 -19.01
N GLN A 31 -3.59 -14.68 -17.70
CA GLN A 31 -3.09 -13.76 -16.67
C GLN A 31 -2.04 -14.36 -15.73
N SER A 32 -1.68 -15.65 -15.87
CA SER A 32 -0.55 -16.24 -15.13
C SER A 32 0.77 -15.55 -15.46
N ASN A 33 0.93 -15.12 -16.72
CA ASN A 33 2.10 -14.36 -17.18
C ASN A 33 2.13 -12.96 -16.58
N LEU A 34 0.96 -12.33 -16.37
CA LEU A 34 0.86 -11.03 -15.70
C LEU A 34 1.24 -11.14 -14.21
N ARG A 35 0.83 -12.20 -13.51
CA ARG A 35 1.25 -12.43 -12.12
C ARG A 35 2.76 -12.69 -12.02
N ALA A 36 3.30 -13.53 -12.89
CA ALA A 36 4.75 -13.77 -12.94
C ALA A 36 5.51 -12.47 -13.25
N GLY A 37 4.98 -11.63 -14.15
CA GLY A 37 5.51 -10.31 -14.46
C GLY A 37 5.52 -9.37 -13.25
N VAL A 38 4.40 -9.21 -12.54
CA VAL A 38 4.31 -8.34 -11.35
C VAL A 38 5.25 -8.82 -10.23
N ILE A 39 5.34 -10.13 -9.99
CA ILE A 39 6.26 -10.68 -8.99
C ILE A 39 7.72 -10.48 -9.42
N ALA A 40 8.04 -10.70 -10.70
CA ALA A 40 9.38 -10.45 -11.22
C ALA A 40 9.77 -8.98 -11.12
N GLU A 41 8.85 -8.07 -11.46
CA GLU A 41 9.03 -6.62 -11.29
C GLU A 41 9.23 -6.25 -9.83
N PHE A 42 8.47 -6.87 -8.92
CA PHE A 42 8.62 -6.67 -7.48
C PHE A 42 10.01 -7.06 -6.98
N PHE A 43 10.48 -8.27 -7.28
CA PHE A 43 11.82 -8.70 -6.85
C PHE A 43 12.93 -7.93 -7.55
N ASN A 44 12.75 -7.54 -8.82
CA ASN A 44 13.71 -6.70 -9.51
C ASN A 44 13.81 -5.30 -8.87
N ALA A 45 12.67 -4.72 -8.49
CA ALA A 45 12.61 -3.44 -7.78
C ALA A 45 13.29 -3.53 -6.42
N ILE A 46 13.06 -4.62 -5.67
CA ILE A 46 13.73 -4.90 -4.40
C ILE A 46 15.24 -4.94 -4.59
N ASN A 47 15.74 -5.76 -5.52
CA ASN A 47 17.17 -5.93 -5.74
C ASN A 47 17.84 -4.61 -6.16
N THR A 48 17.24 -3.90 -7.11
CA THR A 48 17.71 -2.59 -7.57
C THR A 48 17.78 -1.59 -6.42
N PHE A 49 16.76 -1.57 -5.56
CA PHE A 49 16.72 -0.62 -4.45
C PHE A 49 17.70 -0.98 -3.33
N ILE A 50 17.94 -2.26 -3.07
CA ILE A 50 18.99 -2.72 -2.15
C ILE A 50 20.36 -2.27 -2.66
N ASP A 51 20.65 -2.45 -3.95
CA ASP A 51 21.90 -1.99 -4.56
C ASP A 51 22.06 -0.46 -4.44
N GLU A 52 20.98 0.31 -4.65
CA GLU A 52 20.96 1.76 -4.46
C GLU A 52 21.28 2.15 -3.00
N ILE A 53 20.65 1.49 -2.02
CA ILE A 53 20.90 1.70 -0.58
C ILE A 53 22.35 1.38 -0.22
N GLN A 54 22.85 0.20 -0.63
CA GLN A 54 24.22 -0.21 -0.35
C GLN A 54 25.25 0.75 -0.96
N ASN A 55 25.02 1.19 -2.19
CA ASN A 55 25.88 2.17 -2.85
C ASN A 55 25.84 3.54 -2.15
N ALA A 56 24.68 3.98 -1.68
CA ALA A 56 24.54 5.22 -0.92
C ALA A 56 25.30 5.15 0.41
N MET A 57 25.15 4.05 1.15
CA MET A 57 25.86 3.82 2.42
C MET A 57 27.38 3.77 2.24
N ARG A 58 27.88 3.06 1.20
CA ARG A 58 29.32 3.03 0.88
C ARG A 58 29.91 4.40 0.58
N LYS A 59 29.09 5.30 0.01
CA LYS A 59 29.47 6.68 -0.32
C LYS A 59 29.23 7.66 0.85
N GLY A 60 28.81 7.19 2.02
CA GLY A 60 28.52 8.03 3.18
C GLY A 60 27.34 9.00 2.96
N ARG A 61 26.43 8.68 2.04
CA ARG A 61 25.24 9.51 1.79
C ARG A 61 24.17 9.24 2.85
N ASP A 62 23.35 10.25 3.12
CA ASP A 62 22.17 10.09 3.97
C ASP A 62 21.16 9.14 3.31
N VAL A 63 20.76 8.12 4.06
CA VAL A 63 19.81 7.08 3.64
C VAL A 63 18.53 7.09 4.49
N SER A 64 18.41 8.03 5.43
CA SER A 64 17.34 8.06 6.45
C SER A 64 15.93 8.10 5.87
N ASN A 65 15.77 8.64 4.66
CA ASN A 65 14.50 8.82 3.99
C ASN A 65 14.41 8.09 2.63
N MET A 66 15.21 7.04 2.42
CA MET A 66 15.13 6.26 1.19
C MET A 66 13.85 5.43 1.15
N ASN A 67 12.86 5.94 0.43
CA ASN A 67 11.63 5.23 0.07
C ASN A 67 11.47 5.22 -1.45
N ARG A 68 10.82 4.18 -1.97
CA ARG A 68 10.49 4.07 -3.40
C ARG A 68 9.10 3.49 -3.56
N THR A 69 8.29 4.14 -4.39
CA THR A 69 6.98 3.63 -4.80
C THR A 69 7.00 3.43 -6.31
N LEU A 70 6.60 2.25 -6.77
CA LEU A 70 6.39 1.93 -8.16
C LEU A 70 4.91 1.66 -8.39
N LEU A 71 4.32 2.42 -9.32
CA LEU A 71 2.93 2.27 -9.72
C LEU A 71 2.91 1.43 -11.01
N ALA A 72 2.38 0.21 -10.93
CA ALA A 72 2.08 -0.62 -12.08
C ALA A 72 0.56 -0.59 -12.36
N GLU A 73 0.15 -1.03 -13.55
CA GLU A 73 -1.27 -1.00 -13.96
C GLU A 73 -2.20 -1.72 -12.97
N ASN A 74 -1.71 -2.80 -12.35
CA ASN A 74 -2.50 -3.71 -11.53
C ASN A 74 -2.03 -3.81 -10.08
N SER A 75 -1.02 -3.04 -9.68
CA SER A 75 -0.44 -3.11 -8.34
C SER A 75 0.40 -1.90 -8.02
N THR A 76 0.51 -1.59 -6.73
CA THR A 76 1.50 -0.65 -6.21
C THR A 76 2.55 -1.41 -5.42
N ILE A 77 3.82 -1.16 -5.73
CA ILE A 77 4.95 -1.68 -4.97
C ILE A 77 5.48 -0.54 -4.11
N SER A 78 5.54 -0.74 -2.80
CA SER A 78 6.13 0.22 -1.86
C SER A 78 7.35 -0.40 -1.19
N LEU A 79 8.46 0.34 -1.20
CA LEU A 79 9.75 -0.04 -0.63
C LEU A 79 10.14 1.06 0.37
N VAL A 80 10.31 0.70 1.64
CA VAL A 80 10.60 1.63 2.73
C VAL A 80 11.83 1.13 3.47
N PHE A 81 12.91 1.90 3.42
CA PHE A 81 14.13 1.56 4.14
C PHE A 81 14.05 2.03 5.59
N GLN A 82 14.38 1.14 6.52
CA GLN A 82 14.52 1.44 7.93
C GLN A 82 16.04 1.49 8.24
N PRO A 83 16.60 2.67 8.56
CA PRO A 83 18.04 2.86 8.64
C PRO A 83 18.69 2.26 9.90
N GLU A 84 18.05 2.32 11.07
CA GLU A 84 18.59 1.80 12.33
C GLU A 84 18.75 0.27 12.34
N ALA A 85 17.73 -0.44 11.85
CA ALA A 85 17.74 -1.88 11.65
C ALA A 85 18.49 -2.27 10.36
N ARG A 86 18.66 -1.35 9.40
CA ARG A 86 19.18 -1.63 8.05
C ARG A 86 18.38 -2.73 7.36
N VAL A 87 17.06 -2.62 7.44
CA VAL A 87 16.12 -3.54 6.78
C VAL A 87 15.28 -2.79 5.77
N LEU A 88 14.93 -3.48 4.70
CA LEU A 88 13.99 -3.02 3.71
C LEU A 88 12.62 -3.64 3.99
N ILE A 89 11.62 -2.78 4.13
CA ILE A 89 10.23 -3.17 4.32
C ILE A 89 9.52 -2.99 3.00
N THR A 90 8.93 -4.06 2.48
CA THR A 90 8.35 -4.07 1.15
C THR A 90 6.94 -4.61 1.17
N CYS A 91 6.09 -4.06 0.32
CA CYS A 91 4.76 -4.62 0.12
C CYS A 91 4.27 -4.40 -1.31
N ILE A 92 3.45 -5.35 -1.77
CA ILE A 92 2.65 -5.22 -2.98
C ILE A 92 1.20 -5.00 -2.54
N SER A 93 0.56 -3.96 -3.05
CA SER A 93 -0.82 -3.60 -2.74
C SER A 93 -1.64 -3.35 -3.99
N ASP A 94 -2.94 -3.14 -3.80
CA ASP A 94 -3.80 -2.70 -4.88
C ASP A 94 -3.38 -1.32 -5.40
N PRO A 95 -3.63 -1.04 -6.68
CA PRO A 95 -3.29 0.25 -7.26
C PRO A 95 -4.12 1.38 -6.67
N ASP A 96 -5.29 1.14 -6.05
CA ASP A 96 -6.16 2.14 -5.43
C ASP A 96 -6.00 2.33 -3.92
N ASP A 97 -5.03 1.65 -3.31
CA ASP A 97 -4.70 1.88 -1.90
C ASP A 97 -3.98 3.21 -1.68
N ASP A 98 -4.13 3.76 -0.47
CA ASP A 98 -3.44 4.96 -0.01
C ASP A 98 -1.96 4.67 0.27
N VAL A 99 -1.10 5.13 -0.63
CA VAL A 99 0.36 4.93 -0.55
C VAL A 99 0.97 5.63 0.66
N GLU A 100 0.44 6.79 1.07
CA GLU A 100 0.98 7.52 2.22
C GLU A 100 0.71 6.75 3.52
N ILE A 101 -0.49 6.18 3.65
CA ILE A 101 -0.82 5.27 4.76
C ILE A 101 0.09 4.04 4.75
N ILE A 102 0.34 3.44 3.57
CA ILE A 102 1.24 2.29 3.43
C ILE A 102 2.66 2.66 3.91
N ILE A 103 3.21 3.79 3.45
CA ILE A 103 4.56 4.22 3.84
C ILE A 103 4.61 4.49 5.35
N ALA A 104 3.61 5.17 5.91
CA ALA A 104 3.54 5.48 7.33
C ALA A 104 3.47 4.22 8.19
N ILE A 105 2.66 3.22 7.80
CA ILE A 105 2.55 1.97 8.55
C ILE A 105 3.82 1.13 8.41
N CYS A 106 4.45 1.08 7.23
CA CYS A 106 5.73 0.40 7.02
C CYS A 106 6.83 0.99 7.91
N ARG A 107 6.93 2.32 8.02
CA ARG A 107 7.86 2.97 8.98
C ARG A 107 7.59 2.54 10.42
N LYS A 108 6.33 2.58 10.85
CA LYS A 108 5.92 2.15 12.20
C LYS A 108 6.23 0.68 12.47
N ILE A 109 6.07 -0.19 11.47
CA ILE A 109 6.44 -1.61 11.56
C ILE A 109 7.97 -1.72 11.72
N GLY A 110 8.74 -0.97 10.93
CA GLY A 110 10.20 -0.94 11.03
C GLY A 110 10.71 -0.53 12.40
N ASP A 111 10.15 0.53 12.97
CA ASP A 111 10.54 1.01 14.29
C ASP A 111 10.22 -0.02 15.39
N ARG A 112 9.07 -0.70 15.29
CA ARG A 112 8.71 -1.78 16.22
C ARG A 112 9.60 -3.01 16.05
N PHE A 113 9.90 -3.36 14.80
CA PHE A 113 10.78 -4.47 14.47
C PHE A 113 12.17 -4.24 15.06
N TRP A 114 12.75 -3.04 14.86
CA TRP A 114 14.04 -2.67 15.43
C TRP A 114 14.04 -2.77 16.96
N LYS A 115 13.06 -2.15 17.62
CA LYS A 115 12.96 -2.15 19.09
C LYS A 115 12.90 -3.55 19.68
N ARG A 116 12.22 -4.48 19.00
CA ARG A 116 12.02 -5.84 19.48
C ARG A 116 13.16 -6.80 19.13
N HIS A 117 13.78 -6.62 17.97
CA HIS A 117 14.67 -7.62 17.38
C HIS A 117 16.11 -7.16 17.13
N LYS A 118 16.52 -5.98 17.63
CA LYS A 118 17.89 -5.45 17.42
C LYS A 118 19.01 -6.47 17.71
N ASP A 119 18.92 -7.20 18.83
CA ASP A 119 19.96 -8.13 19.27
C ASP A 119 19.87 -9.43 18.46
N THR A 120 18.64 -9.87 18.16
CA THR A 120 18.35 -11.01 17.29
C THR A 120 18.88 -10.79 15.87
N LEU A 121 18.82 -9.56 15.37
CA LEU A 121 19.24 -9.21 14.02
C LEU A 121 20.76 -9.36 13.82
N GLN A 122 21.55 -9.04 14.85
CA GLN A 122 23.00 -9.28 14.83
C GLN A 122 23.31 -10.77 14.72
N ASN A 123 22.62 -11.60 15.52
CA ASN A 123 22.78 -13.06 15.46
C ASN A 123 22.31 -13.63 14.12
N PHE A 124 21.22 -13.09 13.56
CA PHE A 124 20.70 -13.49 12.25
C PHE A 124 21.73 -13.28 11.15
N ARG A 125 22.45 -12.15 11.13
CA ARG A 125 23.47 -11.87 10.11
C ARG A 125 24.65 -12.86 10.11
N ILE A 126 24.81 -13.62 11.19
CA ILE A 126 25.82 -14.67 11.33
C ILE A 126 25.23 -16.05 11.04
N THR A 127 24.05 -16.35 11.59
CA THR A 127 23.45 -17.70 11.61
C THR A 127 22.43 -17.95 10.52
N MET A 128 21.89 -16.89 9.92
CA MET A 128 20.75 -16.91 8.99
C MET A 128 19.46 -17.53 9.58
N GLU A 129 19.37 -17.67 10.90
CA GLU A 129 18.21 -18.29 11.54
C GLU A 129 17.00 -17.34 11.59
N LYS A 130 15.93 -17.70 10.87
CA LYS A 130 14.71 -16.86 10.75
C LYS A 130 13.65 -17.09 11.83
N LYS A 131 13.70 -18.23 12.52
CA LYS A 131 12.69 -18.64 13.51
C LYS A 131 12.38 -17.56 14.56
N PRO A 132 13.37 -16.83 15.12
CA PRO A 132 13.12 -15.80 16.12
C PRO A 132 12.18 -14.67 15.67
N PHE A 133 12.11 -14.37 14.37
CA PHE A 133 11.30 -13.28 13.83
C PHE A 133 9.83 -13.67 13.62
N THR A 134 9.49 -14.96 13.67
CA THR A 134 8.10 -15.42 13.49
C THR A 134 7.15 -14.88 14.55
N ALA A 135 7.66 -14.61 15.76
CA ALA A 135 6.90 -14.02 16.85
C ALA A 135 6.45 -12.56 16.59
N PHE A 136 6.96 -11.92 15.53
CA PHE A 136 6.55 -10.60 15.07
C PHE A 136 5.31 -10.63 14.15
N MET A 137 4.90 -11.81 13.68
CA MET A 137 3.75 -11.96 12.78
C MET A 137 2.48 -11.28 13.30
N PRO A 138 2.07 -11.44 14.57
CA PRO A 138 0.84 -10.81 15.06
C PRO A 138 0.91 -9.28 15.07
N ASP A 139 2.10 -8.70 15.28
CA ASP A 139 2.28 -7.24 15.22
C ASP A 139 2.06 -6.72 13.80
N VAL A 140 2.57 -7.44 12.79
CA VAL A 140 2.39 -7.10 11.38
C VAL A 140 0.92 -7.22 10.98
N GLU A 141 0.25 -8.30 11.36
CA GLU A 141 -1.17 -8.51 11.08
C GLU A 141 -2.05 -7.42 11.71
N LEU A 142 -1.77 -7.06 12.97
CA LEU A 142 -2.49 -6.01 13.68
C LEU A 142 -2.28 -4.64 13.02
N LEU A 143 -1.05 -4.29 12.66
CA LEU A 143 -0.72 -2.99 12.08
C LEU A 143 -1.25 -2.85 10.66
N LEU A 144 -1.17 -3.91 9.85
CA LEU A 144 -1.67 -3.91 8.47
C LEU A 144 -3.16 -4.25 8.36
N ARG A 145 -3.80 -4.66 9.47
CA ARG A 145 -5.22 -5.04 9.56
C ARG A 145 -5.59 -6.06 8.52
N ASP A 146 -4.86 -7.17 8.53
CA ASP A 146 -5.00 -8.23 7.52
C ASP A 146 -4.85 -7.71 6.08
N GLY A 147 -3.98 -6.72 5.88
CA GLY A 147 -3.68 -6.10 4.60
C GLY A 147 -4.68 -5.03 4.14
N LYS A 148 -5.65 -4.64 4.97
CA LYS A 148 -6.71 -3.69 4.55
C LYS A 148 -6.48 -2.26 4.98
N ILE A 149 -5.43 -1.98 5.75
CA ILE A 149 -5.19 -0.67 6.37
C ILE A 149 -5.26 0.54 5.40
N ALA A 150 -4.89 0.34 4.13
CA ALA A 150 -4.81 1.39 3.13
C ALA A 150 -5.99 1.41 2.13
N GLU A 151 -7.01 0.58 2.33
CA GLU A 151 -8.18 0.57 1.45
C GLU A 151 -9.02 1.84 1.64
N ILE A 152 -9.38 2.48 0.52
CA ILE A 152 -10.22 3.68 0.51
C ILE A 152 -11.64 3.29 0.10
N PHE A 153 -12.62 3.55 0.99
CA PHE A 153 -14.03 3.39 0.70
C PHE A 153 -14.75 4.73 0.91
N PRO A 154 -14.99 5.53 -0.14
CA PRO A 154 -15.69 6.80 0.04
C PRO A 154 -17.13 6.56 0.53
N GLN A 155 -17.61 7.43 1.40
CA GLN A 155 -18.98 7.42 1.90
C GLN A 155 -19.64 8.79 1.69
N LEU A 156 -20.86 8.81 1.16
CA LEU A 156 -21.66 10.03 1.08
C LEU A 156 -22.06 10.50 2.48
N GLN A 157 -21.86 11.79 2.76
CA GLN A 157 -22.35 12.43 3.99
C GLN A 157 -23.77 12.97 3.83
N ILE A 158 -24.17 13.25 2.60
CA ILE A 158 -25.49 13.78 2.27
C ILE A 158 -26.41 12.70 1.69
N ASN A 159 -27.71 12.87 1.86
CA ASN A 159 -28.69 11.99 1.24
C ASN A 159 -28.78 12.22 -0.28
N LYS A 160 -29.33 11.25 -1.01
CA LYS A 160 -29.45 11.30 -2.48
C LYS A 160 -30.29 12.47 -3.02
N LYS A 161 -31.28 12.95 -2.25
CA LYS A 161 -32.12 14.10 -2.66
C LYS A 161 -31.32 15.41 -2.58
N THR A 162 -30.53 15.59 -1.53
CA THR A 162 -29.61 16.72 -1.40
C THR A 162 -28.57 16.68 -2.51
N LEU A 163 -28.00 15.51 -2.79
CA LEU A 163 -27.07 15.32 -3.90
C LEU A 163 -27.66 15.76 -5.25
N GLN A 164 -28.91 15.37 -5.55
CA GLN A 164 -29.61 15.84 -6.76
C GLN A 164 -29.79 17.35 -6.82
N ARG A 165 -30.16 17.97 -5.68
CA ARG A 165 -30.36 19.43 -5.63
C ARG A 165 -29.07 20.19 -5.88
N ILE A 166 -27.95 19.77 -5.27
CA ILE A 166 -26.66 20.45 -5.48
C ILE A 166 -26.16 20.30 -6.93
N THR A 167 -26.47 19.19 -7.60
CA THR A 167 -26.22 19.03 -9.04
C THR A 167 -27.08 20.00 -9.86
N LEU A 168 -28.38 20.11 -9.57
CA LEU A 168 -29.27 21.06 -10.25
C LEU A 168 -28.87 22.52 -10.03
N MET A 169 -28.25 22.84 -8.89
CA MET A 169 -27.71 24.15 -8.58
C MET A 169 -26.36 24.43 -9.27
N GLY A 170 -25.78 23.45 -9.98
CA GLY A 170 -24.49 23.60 -10.66
C GLY A 170 -23.27 23.55 -9.74
N VAL A 171 -23.44 23.16 -8.47
CA VAL A 171 -22.31 23.04 -7.51
C VAL A 171 -21.38 21.89 -7.92
N ILE A 172 -21.97 20.80 -8.43
CA ILE A 172 -21.26 19.67 -8.99
C ILE A 172 -21.78 19.35 -10.39
N SER A 173 -20.91 18.83 -11.27
CA SER A 173 -21.27 18.45 -12.64
C SER A 173 -22.08 17.14 -12.69
N ASP A 174 -22.70 16.86 -13.84
CA ASP A 174 -23.38 15.58 -14.08
C ASP A 174 -22.41 14.37 -13.98
N GLU A 175 -21.15 14.58 -14.35
CA GLU A 175 -20.12 13.55 -14.21
C GLU A 175 -19.81 13.26 -12.74
N GLU A 176 -19.63 14.32 -11.93
CA GLU A 176 -19.41 14.23 -10.48
C GLU A 176 -20.61 13.59 -9.78
N TYR A 177 -21.82 13.92 -10.23
CA TYR A 177 -23.05 13.29 -9.75
C TYR A 177 -23.09 11.79 -10.05
N ASN A 178 -22.67 11.37 -11.24
CA ASN A 178 -22.64 9.95 -11.62
C ASN A 178 -21.60 9.14 -10.83
N VAL A 179 -20.44 9.72 -10.54
CA VAL A 179 -19.46 9.15 -9.59
C VAL A 179 -20.10 9.02 -8.22
N SER A 180 -20.69 10.10 -7.71
CA SER A 180 -21.32 10.17 -6.38
C SER A 180 -22.40 9.11 -6.17
N LYS A 181 -23.20 8.77 -7.19
CA LYS A 181 -24.25 7.74 -7.10
C LYS A 181 -23.71 6.35 -6.74
N LEU A 182 -22.46 6.05 -7.09
CA LEU A 182 -21.82 4.75 -6.88
C LEU A 182 -21.11 4.67 -5.53
N ILE A 183 -21.07 5.76 -4.77
CA ILE A 183 -20.46 5.86 -3.45
C ILE A 183 -21.44 5.32 -2.39
N ASP A 184 -21.08 4.21 -1.76
CA ASP A 184 -21.91 3.50 -0.78
C ASP A 184 -21.14 3.07 0.48
N GLY A 185 -19.88 3.51 0.64
CA GLY A 185 -19.00 3.08 1.73
C GLY A 185 -18.48 1.65 1.59
N LYS A 186 -18.75 0.96 0.46
CA LYS A 186 -18.31 -0.42 0.19
C LYS A 186 -17.60 -0.57 -1.14
N THR A 187 -17.80 0.37 -2.05
CA THR A 187 -17.23 0.36 -3.39
C THR A 187 -15.93 1.17 -3.42
N SER A 188 -14.83 0.56 -3.85
CA SER A 188 -13.55 1.25 -3.99
C SER A 188 -13.50 2.16 -5.23
N PRO A 189 -12.62 3.18 -5.27
CA PRO A 189 -12.44 4.04 -6.43
C PRO A 189 -12.18 3.28 -7.73
N PHE A 190 -11.43 2.18 -7.68
CA PHE A 190 -11.17 1.34 -8.84
C PHE A 190 -12.45 0.71 -9.42
N LEU A 191 -13.34 0.21 -8.55
CA LEU A 191 -14.62 -0.37 -9.00
C LEU A 191 -15.54 0.70 -9.60
N ILE A 192 -15.52 1.92 -9.05
CA ILE A 192 -16.26 3.07 -9.61
C ILE A 192 -15.74 3.39 -11.01
N ALA A 193 -14.42 3.52 -11.17
CA ALA A 193 -13.76 3.78 -12.45
C ALA A 193 -14.15 2.75 -13.52
N LYS A 194 -14.12 1.46 -13.15
CA LYS A 194 -14.50 0.36 -14.04
C LYS A 194 -15.99 0.43 -14.45
N LYS A 195 -16.90 0.75 -13.53
CA LYS A 195 -18.33 0.88 -13.82
C LYS A 195 -18.62 2.04 -14.75
N LEU A 196 -17.90 3.15 -14.61
CA LEU A 196 -18.09 4.37 -15.39
C LEU A 196 -17.22 4.43 -16.65
N LYS A 197 -16.36 3.42 -16.90
CA LYS A 197 -15.37 3.40 -17.98
C LYS A 197 -14.47 4.64 -17.99
N LYS A 198 -14.11 5.12 -16.80
CA LYS A 198 -13.19 6.23 -16.58
C LYS A 198 -11.83 5.72 -16.11
N THR A 199 -10.80 6.54 -16.25
CA THR A 199 -9.50 6.29 -15.64
C THR A 199 -9.58 6.47 -14.12
N LYS A 200 -8.64 5.85 -13.40
CA LYS A 200 -8.55 6.00 -11.94
C LYS A 200 -8.33 7.46 -11.55
N GLN A 201 -7.43 8.17 -12.25
CA GLN A 201 -7.11 9.57 -11.95
C GLN A 201 -8.33 10.47 -12.07
N GLU A 202 -9.19 10.26 -13.07
CA GLU A 202 -10.45 11.01 -13.20
C GLU A 202 -11.43 10.74 -12.07
N VAL A 203 -11.51 9.50 -11.58
CA VAL A 203 -12.38 9.20 -10.43
C VAL A 203 -11.80 9.80 -9.15
N MET A 204 -10.49 9.68 -8.93
CA MET A 204 -9.83 10.25 -7.75
C MET A 204 -9.98 11.78 -7.71
N SER A 205 -9.77 12.48 -8.82
CA SER A 205 -9.94 13.95 -8.85
C SER A 205 -11.37 14.39 -8.53
N VAL A 206 -12.36 13.61 -8.96
CA VAL A 206 -13.76 13.83 -8.58
C VAL A 206 -13.97 13.57 -7.09
N LEU A 207 -13.41 12.49 -6.53
CA LEU A 207 -13.52 12.21 -5.10
C LEU A 207 -12.87 13.32 -4.26
N ASP A 208 -11.68 13.79 -4.63
CA ASP A 208 -10.98 14.89 -3.96
C ASP A 208 -11.83 16.17 -3.97
N LYS A 209 -12.46 16.49 -5.11
CA LYS A 209 -13.38 17.62 -5.22
C LYS A 209 -14.61 17.44 -4.32
N LEU A 210 -15.24 16.27 -4.34
CA LEU A 210 -16.40 15.98 -3.50
C LEU A 210 -16.06 16.02 -2.01
N GLU A 211 -14.84 15.63 -1.63
CA GLU A 211 -14.35 15.72 -0.26
C GLU A 211 -14.13 17.18 0.15
N SER A 212 -13.51 18.01 -0.71
CA SER A 212 -13.34 19.44 -0.44
C SER A 212 -14.65 20.23 -0.28
N LEU A 213 -15.76 19.66 -0.77
CA LEU A 213 -17.11 20.21 -0.68
C LEU A 213 -17.92 19.62 0.50
N ASP A 214 -17.28 18.81 1.35
CA ASP A 214 -17.91 18.07 2.45
C ASP A 214 -19.11 17.19 1.99
N ILE A 215 -19.09 16.72 0.75
CA ILE A 215 -20.14 15.85 0.18
C ILE A 215 -19.87 14.39 0.54
N ILE A 216 -18.60 14.01 0.57
CA ILE A 216 -18.14 12.67 0.93
C ILE A 216 -17.14 12.73 2.08
N LYS A 217 -16.96 11.59 2.73
CA LYS A 217 -15.84 11.35 3.64
C LYS A 217 -15.11 10.08 3.19
N PRO A 218 -13.77 10.08 3.12
CA PRO A 218 -13.03 8.84 2.96
C PRO A 218 -13.25 8.00 4.23
N LEU A 219 -13.89 6.85 4.08
CA LEU A 219 -14.00 5.88 5.16
C LEU A 219 -12.68 5.10 5.18
N GLN A 220 -11.70 5.66 5.89
CA GLN A 220 -10.56 4.87 6.34
C GLN A 220 -11.10 3.82 7.31
N ILE A 221 -10.70 2.56 7.13
CA ILE A 221 -11.08 1.46 8.04
C ILE A 221 -10.83 1.94 9.49
N PRO A 222 -11.79 1.75 10.44
CA PRO A 222 -11.88 2.57 11.64
C PRO A 222 -10.60 2.54 12.47
N ARG A 223 -10.12 3.68 12.97
CA ARG A 223 -9.12 3.75 14.05
C ARG A 223 -9.75 3.15 15.32
N PHE A 224 -9.50 1.87 15.60
CA PHE A 224 -9.66 1.28 16.92
C PHE A 224 -8.29 1.29 17.61
#